data_AF-A0A938YYR4-F1
#
_entry.id   AF-A0A938YYR4-F1
#
_cell.length_a   1.000
_cell.length_b   1.000
_cell.length_c   1.000
_cell.angle_alpha   90.00
_cell.angle_beta   90.00
_cell.angle_gamma   90.00
#
_symmetry.space_group_name_H-M   'P 1'
#
loop_
_entity.id
_entity.type
_entity.pdbx_description
1 polymer ?
#
loop_
_entity_poly.entity_id
_entity_poly.type
_entity_poly.pdbx_seq_one_letter_code
_entity_poly.pdbx_strand_id
1 'polypeptide(L)' 'MAKKVEKIVKLQIPAGKATPAPPVGPALGQAGINIMGFTKEFNARTADQ' A
#
# COMPACT_ATOMS: atom_id res chain seq x y z
N MET A 1 13.65 10.35 -17.98
CA MET A 1 12.78 9.44 -18.77
C MET A 1 11.60 9.06 -17.89
N ALA A 2 10.37 9.36 -18.31
CA ALA A 2 9.19 9.02 -17.51
C ALA A 2 9.00 7.50 -17.52
N LYS A 3 9.11 6.85 -16.36
CA LYS A 3 8.88 5.40 -16.24
C LYS A 3 7.41 5.11 -16.54
N LYS A 4 7.14 4.11 -17.39
CA LYS A 4 5.78 3.62 -17.63
C LYS A 4 5.23 3.06 -16.32
N VAL A 5 3.98 3.42 -15.99
CA VAL A 5 3.28 2.87 -14.84
C VAL A 5 2.92 1.42 -15.16
N GLU A 6 3.51 0.46 -14.45
CA GLU A 6 3.26 -0.97 -14.69
C GLU A 6 1.90 -1.41 -14.16
N LYS A 7 1.51 -0.94 -12.96
CA LYS A 7 0.23 -1.27 -12.30
C LYS A 7 -0.24 -0.11 -11.44
N ILE A 8 -1.55 0.15 -11.45
CA ILE A 8 -2.20 1.13 -10.57
C ILE A 8 -3.09 0.37 -9.60
N VAL A 9 -2.82 0.52 -8.30
CA VAL A 9 -3.61 -0.08 -7.23
C VAL A 9 -4.31 1.04 -6.46
N LYS A 10 -5.64 0.97 -6.38
CA LYS A 10 -6.45 1.90 -5.58
C LYS A 10 -6.95 1.17 -4.34
N LEU A 11 -6.52 1.64 -3.17
CA LEU A 11 -6.90 1.09 -1.88
C LEU A 11 -7.33 2.25 -0.98
N GLN A 12 -8.45 2.06 -0.28
CA GLN A 12 -8.90 2.99 0.74
C GLN A 12 -8.51 2.42 2.09
N ILE A 13 -7.61 3.12 2.80
CA ILE A 13 -7.07 2.67 4.07
C ILE A 13 -7.17 3.84 5.06
N PRO A 14 -7.71 3.61 6.27
CA PRO A 14 -7.69 4.61 7.33
C PRO A 14 -6.24 4.91 7.78
N ALA A 15 -5.98 6.17 8.09
CA ALA A 15 -4.69 6.66 8.56
C ALA A 15 -4.18 5.85 9.77
N GLY A 16 -2.90 5.47 9.76
CA GLY A 16 -2.25 4.69 10.81
C GLY A 16 -2.76 3.26 11.00
N LYS A 17 -3.72 2.78 10.18
CA LYS A 17 -4.38 1.47 10.31
C LYS A 17 -4.28 0.60 9.05
N ALA A 18 -3.22 0.76 8.26
CA ALA A 18 -2.89 -0.20 7.21
C ALA A 18 -2.52 -1.55 7.82
N THR A 19 -3.20 -2.59 7.38
CA THR A 19 -2.92 -3.97 7.76
C THR A 19 -2.71 -4.81 6.50
N PRO A 20 -1.93 -5.90 6.58
CA PRO A 20 -1.75 -6.84 5.48
C PRO A 20 -3.01 -7.67 5.16
N ALA A 21 -4.14 -7.38 5.81
CA ALA A 21 -5.41 -8.07 5.60
C ALA A 21 -6.00 -7.76 4.20
N PRO A 22 -6.95 -8.58 3.71
CA PRO A 22 -7.80 -8.21 2.57
C PRO A 22 -8.51 -6.89 2.91
N PRO A 23 -8.52 -5.86 2.04
CA PRO A 23 -8.19 -5.85 0.60
C PRO A 23 -6.75 -5.44 0.23
N VAL A 24 -5.95 -4.99 1.19
CA VAL A 24 -4.60 -4.43 0.98
C VAL A 24 -3.59 -5.51 0.62
N GLY A 25 -3.60 -6.62 1.35
CA GLY A 25 -2.69 -7.75 1.12
C GLY A 25 -2.79 -8.33 -0.30
N PRO A 26 -3.99 -8.75 -0.76
CA PRO A 26 -4.16 -9.28 -2.10
C PRO A 26 -3.83 -8.28 -3.22
N ALA A 27 -4.24 -7.02 -3.08
CA ALA A 27 -4.04 -6.01 -4.12
C ALA A 27 -2.56 -5.62 -4.30
N LEU A 28 -1.84 -5.47 -3.18
CA LEU A 28 -0.38 -5.22 -3.22
C LEU A 28 0.40 -6.46 -3.63
N GLY A 29 -0.02 -7.65 -3.16
CA GLY A 29 0.59 -8.93 -3.55
C GLY A 29 0.44 -9.23 -5.04
N GLN A 30 -0.75 -9.00 -5.62
CA GLN A 30 -0.99 -9.10 -7.08
C GLN A 30 -0.18 -8.07 -7.87
N ALA A 31 0.14 -6.93 -7.27
CA ALA A 31 1.02 -5.93 -7.86
C ALA A 31 2.51 -6.25 -7.73
N GLY A 32 2.89 -7.25 -6.92
CA GLY A 32 4.29 -7.57 -6.62
C GLY A 32 4.94 -6.58 -5.63
N ILE A 33 4.13 -5.82 -4.89
CA ILE A 33 4.59 -4.83 -3.91
C ILE A 33 4.74 -5.51 -2.55
N ASN A 34 5.79 -5.17 -1.81
CA ASN A 34 6.00 -5.70 -0.47
C ASN A 34 4.93 -5.18 0.51
N ILE A 35 4.00 -6.05 0.90
CA ILE A 35 2.84 -5.73 1.74
C ILE A 35 3.26 -5.19 3.11
N MET A 36 4.25 -5.82 3.76
CA MET A 36 4.73 -5.39 5.09
C MET A 36 5.48 -4.05 5.02
N GLY A 37 6.27 -3.85 3.96
CA GLY A 37 6.95 -2.58 3.71
C GLY A 37 5.95 -1.45 3.53
N PHE A 38 4.95 -1.66 2.66
CA PHE A 38 3.89 -0.69 2.41
C PHE A 38 3.09 -0.39 3.67
N THR A 39 2.65 -1.39 4.42
CA THR A 39 1.84 -1.17 5.63
C THR A 39 2.60 -0.38 6.69
N LYS A 40 3.89 -0.65 6.88
CA LYS A 40 4.74 0.11 7.80
C LYS A 40 4.98 1.55 7.34
N GLU A 41 5.31 1.74 6.06
CA GLU A 41 5.58 3.07 5.50
C GLU A 41 4.30 3.91 5.42
N PHE A 42 3.18 3.32 5.01
CA PHE A 42 1.87 3.97 5.00
C PHE A 42 1.47 4.39 6.41
N ASN A 43 1.58 3.50 7.41
CA ASN A 43 1.24 3.84 8.79
C ASN A 43 2.15 4.93 9.35
N ALA A 44 3.46 4.88 9.07
CA ALA A 44 4.37 5.92 9.49
C ALA A 44 4.05 7.28 8.85
N ARG A 45 3.71 7.31 7.55
CA ARG A 45 3.40 8.56 6.83
C ARG A 45 2.01 9.11 7.11
N THR A 46 1.08 8.27 7.56
CA THR A 46 -0.30 8.67 7.86
C THR A 46 -0.59 8.76 9.36
N ALA A 47 0.33 8.36 10.25
CA ALA A 47 0.14 8.48 11.69
C ALA A 47 0.12 9.95 12.17
N ASP A 48 0.81 10.84 11.44
CA ASP A 48 0.94 12.27 11.78
C ASP A 48 -0.10 13.17 11.07
N GLN A 49 -1.05 12.59 10.33
CA GLN A 49 -2.15 13.31 9.68
C GLN A 49 -3.51 12.91 10.25
#